data_AF-A0A1I5AJX4-F1
#
_entry.id   AF-A0A1I5AJX4-F1
#
_cell.length_a   1.000
_cell.length_b   1.000
_cell.length_c   1.000
_cell.angle_alpha   90.00
_cell.angle_beta   90.00
_cell.angle_gamma   90.00
#
_symmetry.space_group_name_H-M   'P 1'
#
loop_
_entity.id
_entity.type
_entity.pdbx_description
1 polymer ?
#
loop_
_entity_poly.entity_id
_entity_poly.type
_entity_poly.pdbx_seq_one_letter_code
_entity_poly.pdbx_strand_id
1 'polypeptide(L)'
;MWDDGAGGRLELKPDGTFTADGVCGDYDISAYGPENEPRSGSGTWDEDEREGQSSVTVSFEVDRVTSTYEALRDGKTLKLWTYVGDPDEGHSLCILTLR
;
A
#
# COMPACT_ATOMS: atom_id res chain seq x y z
N MET A 1 -2.26 8.38 -10.17
CA MET A 1 -1.10 8.06 -9.30
C MET A 1 -1.60 8.06 -7.86
N TRP A 2 -0.97 7.33 -6.94
CA TRP A 2 -1.34 7.37 -5.53
C TRP A 2 -0.31 8.18 -4.72
N ASP A 3 -0.78 8.93 -3.73
CA ASP A 3 -0.02 9.90 -2.93
C ASP A 3 -0.37 9.73 -1.44
N ASP A 4 0.64 9.59 -0.57
CA ASP A 4 0.45 9.33 0.86
C ASP A 4 0.26 10.59 1.73
N GLY A 5 0.39 11.78 1.13
CA GLY A 5 0.29 13.06 1.85
C GLY A 5 1.53 13.45 2.67
N ALA A 6 2.49 12.55 2.89
CA ALA A 6 3.83 12.87 3.39
C ALA A 6 4.78 13.26 2.24
N GLY A 7 4.47 12.82 1.02
CA GLY A 7 5.17 13.13 -0.22
C GLY A 7 5.52 11.90 -1.06
N GLY A 8 5.35 10.71 -0.47
CA GLY A 8 5.58 9.41 -1.07
C GLY A 8 4.51 9.02 -2.07
N ARG A 9 4.88 8.17 -3.03
CA ARG A 9 4.08 7.90 -4.23
C ARG A 9 4.11 6.45 -4.65
N LEU A 10 2.97 5.98 -5.12
CA LEU A 10 2.81 4.67 -5.75
C LEU A 10 2.13 4.83 -7.13
N GLU A 11 2.82 4.40 -8.18
CA GLU A 11 2.29 4.33 -9.54
C GLU A 11 2.07 2.87 -9.94
N LEU A 12 0.81 2.42 -9.89
CA LEU A 12 0.36 1.15 -10.45
C LEU A 12 0.14 1.34 -11.97
N LYS A 13 0.72 0.47 -12.80
CA LYS A 13 0.65 0.56 -14.27
C LYS A 13 -0.22 -0.56 -14.85
N PRO A 14 -0.94 -0.33 -15.96
CA PRO A 14 -1.83 -1.35 -16.56
C PRO A 14 -1.15 -2.61 -17.12
N ASP A 15 0.17 -2.71 -17.04
CA ASP A 15 0.96 -3.89 -17.43
C ASP A 15 1.26 -4.85 -16.26
N GLY A 16 0.69 -4.58 -15.07
CA GLY A 16 0.93 -5.34 -13.84
C GLY A 16 2.22 -4.94 -13.11
N THR A 17 2.93 -3.90 -13.55
CA THR A 17 4.12 -3.38 -12.85
C THR A 17 3.81 -2.13 -12.04
N PHE A 18 4.59 -1.87 -10.99
CA PHE A 18 4.51 -0.62 -10.24
C PHE A 18 5.87 0.05 -10.08
N THR A 19 5.83 1.34 -9.77
CA THR A 19 6.97 2.09 -9.23
C THR A 19 6.56 2.84 -7.98
N ALA A 20 7.37 2.71 -6.93
CA ALA A 20 7.19 3.39 -5.65
C ALA A 20 8.36 4.35 -5.39
N ASP A 21 8.06 5.51 -4.82
CA ASP A 21 9.05 6.49 -4.38
C ASP A 21 8.68 6.99 -2.98
N GLY A 22 9.41 6.51 -1.97
CA GLY A 22 9.27 6.91 -0.56
C GLY A 22 7.86 6.75 0.01
N VAL A 23 7.12 5.70 -0.35
CA VAL A 23 5.70 5.52 0.02
C VAL A 23 5.52 4.64 1.27
N CYS A 24 4.54 4.97 2.12
CA CYS A 24 4.18 4.12 3.26
C CYS A 24 3.53 2.77 2.83
N GLY A 25 3.50 1.79 3.74
CA GLY A 25 2.89 0.47 3.52
C GLY A 25 2.83 -0.38 4.80
N ASP A 26 2.12 -1.52 4.77
CA ASP A 26 2.03 -2.57 5.79
C ASP A 26 3.25 -3.51 5.79
N TYR A 27 4.47 -2.96 5.75
CA TYR A 27 5.70 -3.76 5.71
C TYR A 27 5.89 -4.49 7.05
N ASP A 28 5.40 -5.74 7.15
CA ASP A 28 5.25 -6.47 8.42
C ASP A 28 6.54 -6.49 9.25
N ILE A 29 6.47 -5.76 10.35
CA ILE A 29 7.59 -5.41 11.23
C ILE A 29 8.08 -6.65 12.01
N SER A 30 7.26 -7.70 12.12
CA SER A 30 7.52 -8.87 12.97
C SER A 30 8.65 -9.80 12.47
N ALA A 31 8.96 -9.78 11.17
CA ALA A 31 9.95 -10.68 10.57
C ALA A 31 11.32 -10.02 10.30
N TYR A 32 11.36 -8.71 10.02
CA TYR A 32 12.56 -8.02 9.52
C TYR A 32 12.94 -6.73 10.26
N GLY A 33 12.18 -6.33 11.29
CA GLY A 33 12.56 -5.22 12.17
C GLY A 33 12.26 -3.81 11.63
N PRO A 34 12.57 -2.76 12.41
CA PRO A 34 12.01 -1.42 12.27
C PRO A 34 12.66 -0.54 11.19
N GLU A 35 13.47 -1.09 10.28
CA GLU A 35 14.28 -0.32 9.33
C GLU A 35 13.57 -0.02 7.99
N ASN A 36 12.28 -0.34 7.88
CA ASN A 36 11.48 -0.21 6.66
C ASN A 36 10.48 0.96 6.74
N GLU A 37 11.01 2.15 7.04
CA GLU A 37 10.35 3.45 6.74
C GLU A 37 10.09 3.61 5.21
N PRO A 38 9.31 4.62 4.76
CA PRO A 38 8.65 4.64 3.45
C PRO A 38 9.52 4.23 2.24
N ARG A 39 9.04 3.25 1.47
CA ARG A 39 9.83 2.45 0.52
C ARG A 39 9.86 3.05 -0.89
N SER A 40 11.03 3.06 -1.52
CA SER A 40 11.19 3.25 -2.97
C SER A 40 11.53 1.93 -3.66
N GLY A 41 11.11 1.74 -4.92
CA GLY A 41 11.46 0.56 -5.71
C GLY A 41 10.48 0.25 -6.85
N SER A 42 10.53 -0.98 -7.35
CA SER A 42 9.66 -1.52 -8.39
C SER A 42 9.33 -2.98 -8.16
N GLY A 43 8.31 -3.45 -8.88
CA GLY A 43 7.97 -4.86 -9.03
C GLY A 43 6.58 -5.03 -9.61
N THR A 44 5.89 -6.12 -9.24
CA THR A 44 4.55 -6.42 -9.74
C THR A 44 3.45 -6.01 -8.76
N TRP A 45 2.26 -5.73 -9.28
CA TRP A 45 1.05 -5.58 -8.50
C TRP A 45 -0.09 -6.38 -9.10
N ASP A 46 -0.98 -6.84 -8.23
CA ASP A 46 -2.17 -7.62 -8.58
C ASP A 46 -3.37 -7.07 -7.79
N GLU A 47 -4.57 -7.16 -8.36
CA GLU A 47 -5.84 -6.91 -7.67
C GLU A 47 -6.56 -8.22 -7.33
N ASP A 48 -7.19 -8.26 -6.16
CA ASP A 48 -8.04 -9.37 -5.69
C ASP A 48 -9.38 -8.81 -5.20
N GLU A 49 -10.45 -9.61 -5.21
CA GLU A 49 -11.75 -9.25 -4.65
C GLU A 49 -12.26 -10.39 -3.77
N ARG A 50 -12.37 -10.12 -2.46
CA ARG A 50 -12.83 -11.11 -1.47
C ARG A 50 -14.01 -10.54 -0.69
N GLU A 51 -15.07 -11.34 -0.60
CA GLU A 51 -16.30 -11.00 0.13
C GLU A 51 -16.97 -9.66 -0.28
N GLY A 52 -16.67 -9.16 -1.48
CA GLY A 52 -17.16 -7.87 -2.01
C GLY A 52 -16.25 -6.67 -1.71
N GLN A 53 -15.05 -6.92 -1.20
CA GLN A 53 -14.01 -5.94 -0.93
C GLN A 53 -12.81 -6.17 -1.86
N SER A 54 -12.43 -5.14 -2.62
CA SER A 54 -11.28 -5.19 -3.51
C SER A 54 -10.00 -4.75 -2.78
N SER A 55 -8.88 -5.41 -3.03
CA SER A 55 -7.57 -5.02 -2.53
C SER A 55 -6.50 -5.05 -3.61
N VAL A 56 -5.40 -4.32 -3.38
CA VAL A 56 -4.21 -4.28 -4.23
C VAL A 56 -3.03 -4.82 -3.44
N THR A 57 -2.36 -5.85 -3.97
CA THR A 57 -1.08 -6.33 -3.43
C THR A 57 0.06 -5.83 -4.30
N VAL A 58 1.10 -5.24 -3.71
CA VAL A 58 2.36 -4.90 -4.38
C VAL A 58 3.48 -5.83 -3.90
N SER A 59 4.36 -6.26 -4.80
CA SER A 59 5.47 -7.20 -4.54
C SER A 59 6.79 -6.62 -5.06
N PHE A 60 7.70 -6.22 -4.16
CA PHE A 60 8.98 -5.61 -4.53
C PHE A 60 10.01 -6.65 -5.03
N GLU A 61 10.67 -6.36 -6.16
CA GLU A 61 11.60 -7.30 -6.81
C GLU A 61 12.89 -7.57 -6.02
N VAL A 62 13.41 -6.53 -5.36
CA VAL A 62 14.75 -6.54 -4.74
C VAL A 62 14.80 -7.31 -3.41
N ASP A 63 13.68 -7.33 -2.70
CA ASP A 63 13.53 -7.78 -1.31
C ASP A 63 12.52 -8.94 -1.15
N ARG A 64 11.55 -9.07 -2.07
CA ARG A 64 10.31 -9.86 -1.94
C ARG A 64 9.39 -9.43 -0.80
N VAL A 65 9.54 -8.19 -0.31
CA VAL A 65 8.56 -7.57 0.58
C VAL A 65 7.26 -7.34 -0.20
N THR A 66 6.16 -7.81 0.38
CA THR A 66 4.80 -7.54 -0.07
C THR A 66 4.16 -6.44 0.77
N SER A 67 3.17 -5.75 0.21
CA SER A 67 2.29 -4.82 0.94
C SER A 67 0.89 -4.86 0.33
N THR A 68 -0.14 -4.83 1.17
CA THR A 68 -1.55 -4.95 0.79
C THR A 68 -2.30 -3.66 1.13
N TYR A 69 -3.17 -3.22 0.22
CA TYR A 69 -4.04 -2.08 0.44
C TYR A 69 -5.49 -2.41 0.12
N GLU A 70 -6.37 -2.15 1.08
CA GLU A 70 -7.82 -2.24 0.91
C GLU A 70 -8.35 -1.03 0.13
N ALA A 71 -9.08 -1.27 -0.97
CA ALA A 71 -9.52 -0.24 -1.91
C ALA A 71 -10.91 0.32 -1.56
N LEU A 72 -11.00 1.03 -0.43
CA LEU A 72 -12.26 1.52 0.14
C LEU A 72 -12.55 2.99 -0.20
N ARG A 73 -13.86 3.33 -0.28
CA ARG A 73 -14.32 4.71 -0.51
C ARG A 73 -14.60 5.45 0.78
N ASP A 74 -13.91 6.58 0.95
CA ASP A 74 -14.26 7.63 1.90
C ASP A 74 -15.22 8.62 1.23
N GLY A 75 -16.52 8.42 1.46
CA GLY A 75 -17.60 9.16 0.81
C GLY A 75 -17.61 8.95 -0.70
N LYS A 76 -16.98 9.87 -1.45
CA LYS A 76 -16.82 9.77 -2.91
C LYS A 76 -15.39 9.42 -3.34
N THR A 77 -14.41 9.65 -2.47
CA THR A 77 -12.97 9.50 -2.75
C THR A 77 -12.57 8.03 -2.59
N LEU A 78 -11.98 7.44 -3.63
CA LEU A 78 -11.34 6.13 -3.50
C LEU A 78 -9.97 6.30 -2.82
N LYS A 79 -9.67 5.43 -1.87
CA LYS A 79 -8.43 5.40 -1.08
C LYS A 79 -7.92 3.97 -1.00
N LEU A 80 -6.62 3.83 -0.79
CA LEU A 80 -5.94 2.58 -0.49
C LEU A 80 -5.51 2.60 0.98
N TRP A 81 -5.91 1.62 1.78
CA TRP A 81 -5.69 1.59 3.23
C TRP A 81 -4.91 0.34 3.64
N THR A 82 -3.85 0.48 4.43
CA THR A 82 -3.08 -0.69 4.95
C THR A 82 -3.73 -1.40 6.13
N TYR A 83 -4.70 -0.77 6.79
CA TYR A 83 -5.43 -1.34 7.92
C TYR A 83 -6.81 -0.69 8.01
N VAL A 84 -7.82 -1.49 8.39
CA VAL A 84 -9.22 -1.07 8.51
C VAL A 84 -9.78 -1.69 9.81
N GLY A 85 -9.83 -0.90 10.88
CA GLY A 85 -10.21 -1.36 12.21
C GLY A 85 -10.10 -0.24 13.25
N ASP A 86 -9.76 -0.59 14.50
CA ASP A 86 -9.61 0.36 15.60
C ASP A 86 -8.21 1.02 15.56
N PRO A 87 -8.09 2.37 15.49
CA PRO A 87 -6.80 3.03 15.48
C PRO A 87 -5.98 2.83 16.76
N ASP A 88 -6.61 2.51 17.90
CA ASP A 88 -5.91 2.30 19.18
C ASP A 88 -5.24 0.90 19.27
N GLU A 89 -5.44 0.00 18.27
CA GLU A 89 -4.70 -1.27 18.17
C GLU A 89 -3.21 -1.10 17.81
N GLY A 90 -2.78 0.11 17.44
CA GLY A 90 -1.36 0.45 17.26
C GLY A 90 -0.74 0.02 15.93
N HIS A 91 -1.56 -0.37 14.95
CA HIS A 91 -1.12 -0.69 13.58
C HIS A 91 -0.56 0.53 12.85
N SER A 92 0.41 0.31 11.96
CA SER A 92 0.97 1.35 11.09
C SER A 92 -0.04 1.78 10.02
N LEU A 93 -0.71 2.90 10.27
CA LEU A 93 -1.72 3.45 9.36
C LEU A 93 -1.07 4.17 8.17
N CYS A 94 -1.30 3.65 6.97
CA CYS A 94 -0.95 4.27 5.70
C CYS A 94 -2.21 4.36 4.83
N ILE A 95 -2.42 5.53 4.22
CA ILE A 95 -3.62 5.85 3.46
C ILE A 95 -3.21 6.57 2.18
N LEU A 96 -3.26 5.89 1.04
CA LEU A 96 -2.93 6.52 -0.24
C LEU A 96 -4.18 7.10 -0.90
N THR A 97 -4.05 8.32 -1.42
CA THR A 97 -5.12 9.04 -2.13
C THR A 97 -4.84 9.12 -3.63
N LEU A 98 -5.88 9.02 -4.46
CA LEU A 98 -5.72 9.11 -5.91
C LEU A 98 -5.49 10.56 -6.34
N ARG A 99 -4.46 10.76 -7.17
CA ARG A 99 -3.98 12.03 -7.71
C ARG A 99 -3.79 11.97 -9.23
#